data_AF-A0A8S9XB02-F1
#
_entry.id   AF-A0A8S9XB02-F1
#
_cell.length_a   1.000
_cell.length_b   1.000
_cell.length_c   1.000
_cell.angle_alpha   90.00
_cell.angle_beta   90.00
_cell.angle_gamma   90.00
#
_symmetry.space_group_name_H-M   'P 1'
#
loop_
_entity.id
_entity.type
_entity.pdbx_description
1 polymer ?
#
loop_
_entity_poly.entity_id
_entity_poly.type
_entity_poly.pdbx_seq_one_letter_code
_entity_poly.pdbx_strand_id
1 'polypeptide(L)'
;MGGLRGSAPPPSAGSKSAMEGTPRKRNRDSHGTPPSDAKKPPAKKRCETGSGQPRVPPGAYSDALSSTKMAVTHGNHPAERLSDVEANLVYGSIVRAAMDSPAGQGPQFCSGYTSNGVVYVTCSNGRSKGWLEEQVAELKPWDGASLRTGPAKDLADLVRVKVGVWIPTEFLDRSDARKLIPLFEAQNPGLITREWKLLNTKADPKGLSLVLNIETDSLGWLRGQQFRAFFHVQRVTFKVMGTPTDTAGGSDQPAAQ
;
A
#
# COMPACT_ATOMS: atom_id res chain seq x y z
N MET A 1 23.99 -64.03 -28.32
CA MET A 1 22.87 -63.94 -27.35
C MET A 1 22.87 -62.51 -26.81
N GLY A 2 21.82 -61.69 -26.88
CA GLY A 2 20.39 -61.94 -27.13
C GLY A 2 19.58 -61.54 -25.89
N GLY A 3 18.56 -60.68 -25.96
CA GLY A 3 18.03 -59.94 -27.11
C GLY A 3 17.05 -58.83 -26.68
N LEU A 4 16.60 -58.02 -27.63
CA LEU A 4 15.69 -56.90 -27.39
C LEU A 4 14.27 -57.39 -27.04
N ARG A 5 13.61 -56.71 -26.09
CA ARG A 5 12.14 -56.71 -25.94
C ARG A 5 11.63 -55.28 -25.80
N GLY A 6 11.03 -54.77 -26.88
CA GLY A 6 10.06 -53.68 -26.77
C GLY A 6 8.72 -54.19 -26.23
N SER A 7 7.80 -53.28 -25.94
CA SER A 7 6.39 -53.59 -25.69
C SER A 7 5.53 -52.48 -26.25
N ALA A 8 4.60 -52.83 -27.13
CA ALA A 8 3.71 -51.89 -27.81
C ALA A 8 2.25 -52.14 -27.37
N PRO A 9 1.40 -51.11 -27.27
CA PRO A 9 -0.02 -51.25 -27.00
C PRO A 9 -0.83 -51.51 -28.29
N PRO A 10 -1.93 -52.29 -28.23
CA PRO A 10 -2.94 -52.40 -29.27
C PRO A 10 -4.21 -51.57 -28.90
N PRO A 11 -5.38 -51.67 -29.59
CA PRO A 11 -5.91 -50.65 -30.50
C PRO A 11 -7.16 -49.90 -29.91
N SER A 12 -7.89 -48.98 -30.56
CA SER A 12 -8.39 -48.94 -31.96
C SER A 12 -8.93 -47.55 -32.41
N ALA A 13 -9.44 -47.48 -33.65
CA ALA A 13 -9.99 -46.31 -34.38
C ALA A 13 -11.28 -45.69 -33.76
N GLY A 14 -11.83 -44.54 -34.21
CA GLY A 14 -11.60 -43.62 -35.36
C GLY A 14 -12.40 -42.30 -35.13
N SER A 15 -12.40 -41.24 -35.95
CA SER A 15 -12.45 -41.13 -37.42
C SER A 15 -12.14 -39.69 -37.93
N LYS A 16 -12.08 -39.49 -39.26
CA LYS A 16 -12.03 -38.17 -39.97
C LYS A 16 -13.48 -37.65 -40.23
N SER A 17 -13.79 -36.45 -40.76
CA SER A 17 -13.04 -35.37 -41.46
C SER A 17 -13.80 -34.02 -41.41
N ALA A 18 -13.36 -33.01 -42.18
CA ALA A 18 -14.06 -31.72 -42.46
C ALA A 18 -15.34 -31.92 -43.33
N MET A 19 -16.17 -30.93 -43.71
CA MET A 19 -16.13 -29.44 -43.77
C MET A 19 -17.60 -28.90 -43.73
N GLU A 20 -18.05 -27.63 -43.85
CA GLU A 20 -17.54 -26.26 -44.11
C GLU A 20 -18.62 -25.22 -43.64
N GLY A 21 -18.42 -23.90 -43.85
CA GLY A 21 -19.53 -22.97 -44.15
C GLY A 21 -19.51 -21.56 -43.51
N THR A 22 -19.23 -20.51 -44.29
CA THR A 22 -19.50 -19.10 -43.92
C THR A 22 -19.84 -18.20 -45.13
N PRO A 23 -20.84 -17.31 -45.02
CA PRO A 23 -20.95 -16.11 -45.87
C PRO A 23 -20.79 -14.79 -45.09
N ARG A 24 -20.61 -13.67 -45.82
CA ARG A 24 -20.24 -12.33 -45.32
C ARG A 24 -21.35 -11.28 -45.52
N LYS A 25 -21.39 -10.31 -44.60
CA LYS A 25 -22.05 -8.97 -44.62
C LYS A 25 -22.56 -8.42 -45.98
N ARG A 26 -23.72 -7.75 -45.95
CA ARG A 26 -23.85 -6.31 -46.33
C ARG A 26 -25.23 -5.68 -45.99
N ASN A 27 -25.18 -4.40 -45.58
CA ASN A 27 -26.05 -3.23 -45.85
C ASN A 27 -27.61 -3.30 -45.84
N ARG A 28 -28.36 -2.19 -45.72
CA ARG A 28 -28.20 -0.83 -45.11
C ARG A 28 -29.38 0.06 -45.59
N ASP A 29 -29.91 0.95 -44.73
CA ASP A 29 -30.89 2.04 -45.05
C ASP A 29 -32.27 1.54 -45.61
N SER A 30 -33.39 2.26 -45.64
CA SER A 30 -33.85 3.48 -44.92
C SER A 30 -35.40 3.60 -44.98
N HIS A 31 -36.00 4.33 -44.02
CA HIS A 31 -37.35 4.93 -44.01
C HIS A 31 -38.59 4.14 -44.52
N GLY A 32 -39.55 3.88 -43.61
CA GLY A 32 -40.93 3.50 -43.94
C GLY A 32 -41.91 3.79 -42.79
N THR A 33 -43.02 4.47 -43.07
CA THR A 33 -44.11 4.91 -42.15
C THR A 33 -45.31 5.28 -43.05
N PRO A 34 -46.61 4.97 -42.79
CA PRO A 34 -47.33 5.07 -41.50
C PRO A 34 -48.33 3.88 -41.29
N PRO A 35 -49.49 3.96 -40.58
CA PRO A 35 -49.95 4.87 -39.51
C PRO A 35 -50.50 4.18 -38.23
N SER A 36 -50.71 4.99 -37.18
CA SER A 36 -51.72 4.89 -36.10
C SER A 36 -51.82 3.74 -35.06
N ASP A 37 -52.11 4.17 -33.83
CA ASP A 37 -52.94 3.58 -32.78
C ASP A 37 -52.65 2.19 -32.15
N ALA A 38 -51.82 2.20 -31.09
CA ALA A 38 -52.06 1.39 -29.89
C ALA A 38 -51.44 2.04 -28.63
N LYS A 39 -52.13 1.92 -27.48
CA LYS A 39 -51.78 2.58 -26.20
C LYS A 39 -50.53 1.99 -25.53
N LYS A 40 -49.66 2.84 -24.96
CA LYS A 40 -48.51 2.43 -24.11
C LYS A 40 -48.95 1.93 -22.72
N PRO A 41 -48.48 0.76 -22.26
CA PRO A 41 -48.34 0.44 -20.84
C PRO A 41 -47.08 1.10 -20.23
N PRO A 42 -46.99 1.28 -18.90
CA PRO A 42 -45.83 1.89 -18.25
C PRO A 42 -44.58 1.00 -18.26
N ALA A 43 -43.40 1.63 -18.30
CA ALA A 43 -42.13 0.95 -18.48
C ALA A 43 -41.66 0.19 -17.22
N LYS A 44 -41.43 -1.12 -17.35
CA LYS A 44 -40.61 -1.88 -16.39
C LYS A 44 -39.17 -1.36 -16.48
N LYS A 45 -38.60 -0.86 -15.38
CA LYS A 45 -37.18 -0.47 -15.34
C LYS A 45 -36.31 -1.72 -15.57
N ARG A 46 -35.30 -1.53 -16.43
CA ARG A 46 -34.41 -2.56 -16.96
C ARG A 46 -33.49 -3.13 -15.88
N CYS A 47 -33.37 -4.46 -15.80
CA CYS A 47 -32.25 -5.08 -15.10
C CYS A 47 -30.99 -4.86 -15.94
N GLU A 48 -30.03 -4.08 -15.44
CA GLU A 48 -28.73 -3.90 -16.09
C GLU A 48 -27.65 -4.69 -15.37
N THR A 49 -27.26 -5.81 -15.99
CA THR A 49 -26.05 -6.56 -15.66
C THR A 49 -24.84 -5.67 -15.95
N GLY A 50 -24.14 -5.21 -14.91
CA GLY A 50 -23.02 -4.28 -15.07
C GLY A 50 -21.94 -4.46 -14.00
N SER A 51 -20.72 -4.73 -14.48
CA SER A 51 -19.41 -4.57 -13.80
C SER A 51 -19.36 -4.80 -12.27
N GLY A 52 -18.80 -5.95 -11.87
CA GLY A 52 -18.48 -6.23 -10.47
C GLY A 52 -17.30 -5.39 -9.95
N GLN A 53 -17.56 -4.15 -9.55
CA GLN A 53 -16.79 -3.51 -8.48
C GLN A 53 -17.44 -3.83 -7.13
N PRO A 54 -16.68 -4.13 -6.06
CA PRO A 54 -17.22 -4.18 -4.71
C PRO A 54 -17.83 -2.82 -4.35
N ARG A 55 -19.16 -2.78 -4.16
CA ARG A 55 -19.82 -1.59 -3.62
C ARG A 55 -19.40 -1.46 -2.16
N VAL A 56 -18.45 -0.56 -1.90
CA VAL A 56 -18.06 -0.13 -0.57
C VAL A 56 -19.33 0.27 0.20
N PRO A 57 -19.60 -0.31 1.40
CA PRO A 57 -20.80 0.02 2.17
C PRO A 57 -20.86 1.52 2.48
N PRO A 58 -22.05 2.15 2.53
CA PRO A 58 -22.17 3.61 2.67
C PRO A 58 -21.41 4.25 3.84
N GLY A 59 -21.20 3.52 4.94
CA GLY A 59 -20.38 3.99 6.07
C GLY A 59 -18.87 4.02 5.77
N ALA A 60 -18.32 3.06 5.03
CA ALA A 60 -16.87 2.89 4.91
C ALA A 60 -16.13 4.02 4.14
N TYR A 61 -16.85 4.97 3.54
CA TYR A 61 -16.27 6.23 3.07
C TYR A 61 -16.40 7.38 4.10
N SER A 62 -17.53 7.51 4.80
CA SER A 62 -17.67 8.50 5.89
C SER A 62 -16.75 8.19 7.06
N ASP A 63 -16.64 6.91 7.42
CA ASP A 63 -15.84 6.43 8.55
C ASP A 63 -14.35 6.66 8.27
N ALA A 64 -13.92 6.56 7.00
CA ALA A 64 -12.58 6.90 6.58
C ALA A 64 -12.25 8.40 6.75
N LEU A 65 -13.25 9.29 6.56
CA LEU A 65 -13.11 10.73 6.77
C LEU A 65 -13.12 11.14 8.25
N SER A 66 -13.82 10.40 9.13
CA SER A 66 -13.78 10.63 10.58
C SER A 66 -12.59 9.94 11.28
N SER A 67 -12.03 8.90 10.65
CA SER A 67 -10.96 8.12 11.27
C SER A 67 -9.66 8.90 11.45
N THR A 68 -9.04 8.75 12.61
CA THR A 68 -7.71 9.30 12.90
C THR A 68 -6.73 8.15 13.13
N LYS A 69 -5.69 8.06 12.29
CA LYS A 69 -4.59 7.14 12.54
C LYS A 69 -3.67 7.73 13.61
N MET A 70 -3.64 7.10 14.76
CA MET A 70 -2.76 7.37 15.89
C MET A 70 -1.50 6.50 15.83
N ALA A 71 -0.45 6.95 16.52
CA ALA A 71 0.76 6.19 16.78
C ALA A 71 1.14 6.34 18.27
N VAL A 72 1.55 5.24 18.88
CA VAL A 72 2.23 5.19 20.18
C VAL A 72 3.67 4.79 19.95
N THR A 73 4.57 5.51 20.60
CA THR A 73 6.03 5.49 20.41
C THR A 73 6.71 5.51 21.78
N HIS A 74 8.01 5.21 21.84
CA HIS A 74 8.81 5.53 23.03
C HIS A 74 8.85 7.05 23.25
N GLY A 75 8.94 7.51 24.49
CA GLY A 75 9.00 8.94 24.80
C GLY A 75 10.13 9.67 24.07
N ASN A 76 11.29 9.01 23.95
CA ASN A 76 12.50 9.53 23.29
C ASN A 76 12.57 9.18 21.78
N HIS A 77 11.45 8.87 21.12
CA HIS A 77 11.43 8.65 19.67
C HIS A 77 11.82 9.94 18.91
N PRO A 78 12.68 9.90 17.86
CA PRO A 78 13.19 8.73 17.15
C PRO A 78 14.49 8.10 17.69
N ALA A 79 15.16 8.71 18.68
CA ALA A 79 16.45 8.23 19.18
C ALA A 79 16.34 6.84 19.81
N GLU A 80 15.20 6.55 20.43
CA GLU A 80 14.84 5.22 20.93
C GLU A 80 13.58 4.69 20.23
N ARG A 81 13.51 3.37 20.07
CA ARG A 81 12.37 2.63 19.49
C ARG A 81 11.92 1.61 20.50
N LEU A 82 10.60 1.34 20.57
CA LEU A 82 10.12 0.17 21.30
C LEU A 82 10.69 -1.09 20.62
N SER A 83 11.17 -2.05 21.39
CA SER A 83 11.42 -3.40 20.86
C SER A 83 10.11 -4.05 20.42
N ASP A 84 10.18 -5.13 19.63
CA ASP A 84 8.99 -5.90 19.26
C ASP A 84 8.25 -6.46 20.50
N VAL A 85 8.96 -6.71 21.60
CA VAL A 85 8.35 -7.14 22.88
C VAL A 85 7.58 -5.98 23.51
N GLU A 86 8.21 -4.82 23.67
CA GLU A 86 7.59 -3.62 24.26
C GLU A 86 6.41 -3.10 23.43
N ALA A 87 6.53 -3.08 22.10
CA ALA A 87 5.44 -2.70 21.20
C ALA A 87 4.23 -3.64 21.34
N ASN A 88 4.46 -4.95 21.51
CA ASN A 88 3.39 -5.92 21.76
C ASN A 88 2.82 -5.82 23.19
N LEU A 89 3.62 -5.44 24.19
CA LEU A 89 3.13 -5.14 25.55
C LEU A 89 2.23 -3.89 25.56
N VAL A 90 2.64 -2.80 24.90
CA VAL A 90 1.81 -1.60 24.72
C VAL A 90 0.51 -1.96 24.00
N TYR A 91 0.59 -2.68 22.88
CA TYR A 91 -0.58 -3.08 22.10
C TYR A 91 -1.54 -3.96 22.91
N GLY A 92 -1.04 -4.99 23.59
CA GLY A 92 -1.84 -5.89 24.44
C GLY A 92 -2.50 -5.18 25.62
N SER A 93 -1.85 -4.16 26.19
CA SER A 93 -2.43 -3.34 27.26
C SER A 93 -3.52 -2.38 26.76
N ILE A 94 -3.34 -1.76 25.58
CA ILE A 94 -4.39 -0.95 24.94
C ILE A 94 -5.62 -1.81 24.64
N VAL A 95 -5.42 -3.04 24.14
CA VAL A 95 -6.51 -4.00 23.90
C VAL A 95 -7.19 -4.40 25.21
N ARG A 96 -6.44 -4.64 26.29
CA ARG A 96 -7.00 -4.96 27.61
C ARG A 96 -7.87 -3.83 28.16
N ALA A 97 -7.36 -2.60 28.20
CA ALA A 97 -8.13 -1.44 28.67
C ALA A 97 -9.42 -1.19 27.84
N ALA A 98 -9.38 -1.48 26.54
CA ALA A 98 -10.57 -1.40 25.68
C ALA A 98 -11.60 -2.50 26.00
N MET A 99 -11.17 -3.69 26.43
CA MET A 99 -12.04 -4.79 26.88
C MET A 99 -12.61 -4.56 28.28
N ASP A 100 -11.83 -3.95 29.18
CA ASP A 100 -12.24 -3.62 30.55
C ASP A 100 -13.16 -2.38 30.63
N SER A 101 -13.38 -1.71 29.49
CA SER A 101 -14.24 -0.52 29.40
C SER A 101 -15.73 -0.84 29.61
N PRO A 102 -16.53 0.02 30.28
CA PRO A 102 -17.95 -0.22 30.51
C PRO A 102 -18.76 -0.43 29.22
N ALA A 103 -19.81 -1.26 29.31
CA ALA A 103 -20.66 -1.61 28.18
C ALA A 103 -21.19 -0.37 27.43
N GLY A 104 -20.95 -0.33 26.11
CA GLY A 104 -21.33 0.80 25.25
C GLY A 104 -20.47 2.07 25.39
N GLN A 105 -19.45 2.08 26.27
CA GLN A 105 -18.60 3.24 26.54
C GLN A 105 -17.15 3.11 26.06
N GLY A 106 -16.69 1.90 25.74
CA GLY A 106 -15.34 1.64 25.24
C GLY A 106 -14.99 2.33 23.92
N PRO A 107 -13.70 2.37 23.56
CA PRO A 107 -13.22 2.99 22.34
C PRO A 107 -13.62 2.19 21.09
N GLN A 108 -13.62 2.85 19.94
CA GLN A 108 -13.88 2.27 18.63
C GLN A 108 -12.65 2.40 17.73
N PHE A 109 -12.05 1.25 17.41
CA PHE A 109 -10.87 1.16 16.55
C PHE A 109 -11.19 0.42 15.24
N CYS A 110 -10.80 1.01 14.11
CA CYS A 110 -10.95 0.42 12.78
C CYS A 110 -9.83 -0.58 12.45
N SER A 111 -8.66 -0.43 13.09
CA SER A 111 -7.50 -1.34 12.98
C SER A 111 -6.46 -1.04 14.04
N GLY A 112 -5.61 -2.01 14.36
CA GLY A 112 -4.43 -1.85 15.20
C GLY A 112 -3.32 -2.81 14.77
N TYR A 113 -2.05 -2.37 14.83
CA TYR A 113 -0.88 -3.19 14.48
C TYR A 113 0.43 -2.59 15.00
N THR A 114 1.46 -3.43 15.18
CA THR A 114 2.84 -3.03 15.55
C THR A 114 3.75 -2.99 14.32
N SER A 115 4.73 -2.07 14.28
CA SER A 115 5.63 -1.87 13.14
C SER A 115 6.83 -0.99 13.51
N ASN A 116 8.06 -1.45 13.24
CA ASN A 116 9.34 -0.74 13.47
C ASN A 116 9.43 -0.01 14.85
N GLY A 117 8.97 -0.65 15.92
CA GLY A 117 8.96 -0.05 17.28
C GLY A 117 7.92 1.05 17.51
N VAL A 118 6.84 1.03 16.73
CA VAL A 118 5.67 1.91 16.82
C VAL A 118 4.41 1.05 16.90
N VAL A 119 3.47 1.42 17.76
CA VAL A 119 2.12 0.83 17.78
C VAL A 119 1.17 1.77 17.07
N TYR A 120 0.56 1.32 15.97
CA TYR A 120 -0.42 2.09 15.22
C TYR A 120 -1.84 1.65 15.57
N VAL A 121 -2.72 2.62 15.83
CA VAL A 121 -4.15 2.38 16.09
C VAL A 121 -4.95 3.37 15.26
N THR A 122 -5.99 2.91 14.58
CA THR A 122 -6.88 3.77 13.79
C THR A 122 -8.18 3.98 14.56
N CYS A 123 -8.32 5.13 15.21
CA CYS A 123 -9.54 5.51 15.95
C CYS A 123 -10.64 5.91 14.97
N SER A 124 -11.87 5.43 15.13
CA SER A 124 -12.97 5.77 14.21
C SER A 124 -13.48 7.21 14.35
N ASN A 125 -13.29 7.81 15.52
CA ASN A 125 -13.85 9.10 15.93
C ASN A 125 -13.00 9.78 17.02
N GLY A 126 -13.32 11.05 17.31
CA GLY A 126 -12.62 11.88 18.29
C GLY A 126 -12.67 11.35 19.74
N ARG A 127 -13.77 10.69 20.15
CA ARG A 127 -13.86 10.04 21.48
C ARG A 127 -12.80 8.94 21.63
N SER A 128 -12.65 8.11 20.59
CA SER A 128 -11.69 7.01 20.57
C SER A 128 -10.24 7.49 20.39
N LYS A 129 -10.04 8.70 19.85
CA LYS A 129 -8.76 9.41 19.88
C LYS A 129 -8.42 9.85 21.31
N GLY A 130 -9.29 10.63 21.95
CA GLY A 130 -9.07 11.16 23.31
C GLY A 130 -8.82 10.05 24.34
N TRP A 131 -9.66 9.00 24.32
CA TRP A 131 -9.47 7.81 25.16
C TRP A 131 -8.09 7.18 24.99
N LEU A 132 -7.56 7.09 23.76
CA LEU A 132 -6.22 6.52 23.52
C LEU A 132 -5.10 7.46 23.97
N GLU A 133 -5.33 8.77 23.93
CA GLU A 133 -4.37 9.77 24.45
C GLU A 133 -4.32 9.76 25.98
N GLU A 134 -5.49 9.69 26.64
CA GLU A 134 -5.65 9.53 28.09
C GLU A 134 -5.02 8.22 28.58
N GLN A 135 -5.44 7.08 28.02
CA GLN A 135 -4.96 5.77 28.47
C GLN A 135 -3.45 5.60 28.30
N VAL A 136 -2.86 6.07 27.20
CA VAL A 136 -1.41 5.92 26.98
C VAL A 136 -0.59 6.85 27.89
N ALA A 137 -1.15 7.98 28.35
CA ALA A 137 -0.49 8.84 29.34
C ALA A 137 -0.40 8.20 30.74
N GLU A 138 -1.37 7.35 31.10
CA GLU A 138 -1.37 6.58 32.35
C GLU A 138 -0.65 5.23 32.24
N LEU A 139 -0.53 4.69 31.02
CA LEU A 139 -0.08 3.33 30.75
C LEU A 139 1.41 3.09 31.06
N LYS A 140 1.67 2.15 31.97
CA LYS A 140 3.02 1.63 32.28
C LYS A 140 3.06 0.11 32.14
N PRO A 141 3.37 -0.45 30.95
CA PRO A 141 3.39 -1.90 30.75
C PRO A 141 4.67 -2.58 31.28
N TRP A 142 5.68 -1.80 31.68
CA TRP A 142 6.89 -2.22 32.38
C TRP A 142 7.42 -1.06 33.25
N ASP A 143 8.33 -1.36 34.18
CA ASP A 143 8.96 -0.34 35.03
C ASP A 143 9.80 0.64 34.21
N GLY A 144 9.60 1.94 34.44
CA GLY A 144 10.28 2.99 33.69
C GLY A 144 9.74 3.25 32.28
N ALA A 145 8.65 2.59 31.86
CA ALA A 145 8.03 2.82 30.56
C ALA A 145 7.73 4.30 30.29
N SER A 146 8.31 4.85 29.23
CA SER A 146 8.07 6.21 28.74
C SER A 146 7.41 6.14 27.37
N LEU A 147 6.16 6.60 27.28
CA LEU A 147 5.34 6.49 26.06
C LEU A 147 4.89 7.87 25.58
N ARG A 148 4.86 8.03 24.25
CA ARG A 148 4.37 9.22 23.55
C ARG A 148 3.34 8.80 22.51
N THR A 149 2.18 9.46 22.52
CA THR A 149 1.04 9.20 21.65
C THR A 149 0.64 10.45 20.87
N GLY A 150 0.03 10.26 19.70
CA GLY A 150 -0.53 11.35 18.89
C GLY A 150 -0.92 10.89 17.48
N PRO A 151 -1.49 11.76 16.64
CA PRO A 151 -1.81 11.41 15.26
C PRO A 151 -0.54 11.12 14.46
N ALA A 152 -0.48 9.96 13.80
CA ALA A 152 0.70 9.43 13.12
C ALA A 152 1.23 10.30 11.95
N LYS A 153 0.47 11.33 11.55
CA LYS A 153 0.85 12.36 10.56
C LYS A 153 1.55 13.59 11.18
N ASP A 154 1.35 13.82 12.48
CA ASP A 154 1.82 15.00 13.21
C ASP A 154 3.09 14.68 14.03
N LEU A 155 3.37 13.40 14.26
CA LEU A 155 4.68 12.91 14.70
C LEU A 155 5.69 13.04 13.54
N ALA A 156 6.43 14.15 13.50
CA ALA A 156 7.39 14.50 12.44
C ALA A 156 8.48 13.42 12.20
N ASP A 157 8.84 12.70 13.25
CA ASP A 157 9.75 11.56 13.28
C ASP A 157 9.21 10.29 12.58
N LEU A 158 7.88 10.16 12.47
CA LEU A 158 7.18 9.09 11.73
C LEU A 158 6.88 9.46 10.27
N VAL A 159 7.23 10.66 9.82
CA VAL A 159 7.00 11.12 8.44
C VAL A 159 7.84 10.29 7.48
N ARG A 160 7.16 9.49 6.63
CA ARG A 160 7.81 8.81 5.51
C ARG A 160 8.14 9.82 4.40
N VAL A 161 9.35 9.71 3.86
CA VAL A 161 9.88 10.55 2.80
C VAL A 161 9.79 9.84 1.46
N LYS A 162 9.37 10.58 0.43
CA LYS A 162 9.31 10.07 -0.95
C LYS A 162 10.70 10.05 -1.58
N VAL A 163 11.12 8.89 -2.06
CA VAL A 163 12.35 8.72 -2.84
C VAL A 163 12.04 8.07 -4.19
N GLY A 164 12.70 8.55 -5.24
CA GLY A 164 12.73 7.90 -6.54
C GLY A 164 14.05 7.12 -6.71
N VAL A 165 13.99 5.93 -7.29
CA VAL A 165 15.16 5.18 -7.75
C VAL A 165 14.90 4.66 -9.16
N TRP A 166 15.92 4.69 -10.01
CA TRP A 166 15.86 4.16 -11.38
C TRP A 166 16.80 2.96 -11.51
N ILE A 167 16.28 1.88 -12.09
CA ILE A 167 16.96 0.59 -12.25
C ILE A 167 16.99 0.28 -13.75
N PRO A 168 18.18 0.15 -14.39
CA PRO A 168 18.29 -0.22 -15.81
C PRO A 168 17.70 -1.61 -16.13
N THR A 169 17.20 -1.78 -17.36
CA THR A 169 16.51 -3.03 -17.81
C THR A 169 17.37 -4.28 -17.65
N GLU A 170 18.68 -4.17 -17.87
CA GLU A 170 19.64 -5.29 -17.80
C GLU A 170 19.84 -5.85 -16.38
N PHE A 171 19.29 -5.19 -15.34
CA PHE A 171 19.26 -5.68 -13.96
C PHE A 171 17.84 -6.06 -13.49
N LEU A 172 16.88 -6.20 -14.41
CA LEU A 172 15.48 -6.52 -14.12
C LEU A 172 15.08 -7.88 -14.73
N ASP A 173 15.11 -8.94 -13.92
CA ASP A 173 14.60 -10.28 -14.29
C ASP A 173 13.06 -10.33 -14.31
N ARG A 174 12.45 -9.54 -15.23
CA ARG A 174 11.02 -9.45 -15.60
C ARG A 174 10.00 -9.42 -14.44
N SER A 175 10.46 -9.17 -13.22
CA SER A 175 9.71 -9.42 -12.00
C SER A 175 8.88 -8.21 -11.59
N ASP A 176 7.79 -8.48 -10.86
CA ASP A 176 7.02 -7.45 -10.16
C ASP A 176 7.96 -6.56 -9.34
N ALA A 177 7.84 -5.25 -9.52
CA ALA A 177 8.54 -4.21 -8.77
C ALA A 177 8.54 -4.44 -7.25
N ARG A 178 7.48 -5.04 -6.70
CA ARG A 178 7.36 -5.40 -5.28
C ARG A 178 8.42 -6.42 -4.84
N LYS A 179 8.85 -7.33 -5.72
CA LYS A 179 9.91 -8.31 -5.45
C LYS A 179 11.31 -7.70 -5.43
N LEU A 180 11.48 -6.50 -5.98
CA LEU A 180 12.77 -5.82 -6.04
C LEU A 180 13.11 -5.12 -4.71
N ILE A 181 12.10 -4.76 -3.91
CA ILE A 181 12.30 -4.04 -2.64
C ILE A 181 13.10 -4.88 -1.62
N PRO A 182 12.77 -6.16 -1.35
CA PRO A 182 13.56 -7.00 -0.45
C PRO A 182 15.02 -7.24 -0.88
N LEU A 183 15.35 -7.07 -2.17
CA LEU A 183 16.74 -7.19 -2.65
C LEU A 183 17.64 -6.08 -2.10
N PHE A 184 17.07 -4.90 -1.81
CA PHE A 184 17.83 -3.84 -1.14
C PHE A 184 18.21 -4.26 0.29
N GLU A 185 17.27 -4.76 1.10
CA GLU A 185 17.55 -5.28 2.46
C GLU A 185 18.54 -6.45 2.42
N ALA A 186 18.39 -7.38 1.48
CA ALA A 186 19.27 -8.55 1.35
C ALA A 186 20.71 -8.21 0.93
N GLN A 187 20.95 -7.09 0.24
CA GLN A 187 22.28 -6.70 -0.27
C GLN A 187 22.92 -5.51 0.45
N ASN A 188 22.22 -4.87 1.39
CA ASN A 188 22.68 -3.66 2.05
C ASN A 188 22.54 -3.80 3.58
N PRO A 189 23.56 -4.34 4.28
CA PRO A 189 23.51 -4.52 5.72
C PRO A 189 23.12 -3.23 6.48
N GLY A 190 22.13 -3.35 7.37
CA GLY A 190 21.57 -2.24 8.13
C GLY A 190 20.45 -1.46 7.42
N LEU A 191 20.12 -1.77 6.16
CA LEU A 191 18.97 -1.19 5.46
C LEU A 191 17.72 -2.08 5.65
N ILE A 192 16.67 -1.54 6.28
CA ILE A 192 15.41 -2.27 6.51
C ILE A 192 14.36 -1.75 5.53
N THR A 193 13.78 -2.64 4.73
CA THR A 193 12.86 -2.26 3.62
C THR A 193 11.40 -2.59 3.89
N ARG A 194 11.10 -3.25 5.02
CA ARG A 194 9.79 -3.82 5.36
C ARG A 194 8.64 -2.82 5.38
N GLU A 195 8.94 -1.55 5.71
CA GLU A 195 7.96 -0.45 5.74
C GLU A 195 7.97 0.47 4.52
N TRP A 196 8.80 0.15 3.52
CA TRP A 196 8.88 0.88 2.26
C TRP A 196 7.63 0.66 1.43
N LYS A 197 6.87 1.74 1.18
CA LYS A 197 5.63 1.65 0.40
C LYS A 197 5.87 2.08 -1.04
N LEU A 198 5.75 1.13 -1.97
CA LEU A 198 5.75 1.40 -3.41
C LEU A 198 4.54 2.28 -3.76
N LEU A 199 4.79 3.54 -4.09
CA LEU A 199 3.77 4.54 -4.45
C LEU A 199 3.49 4.54 -5.96
N ASN A 200 4.52 4.37 -6.78
CA ASN A 200 4.39 4.39 -8.23
C ASN A 200 5.51 3.58 -8.91
N THR A 201 5.22 3.09 -10.11
CA THR A 201 6.16 2.41 -11.02
C THR A 201 6.02 3.00 -12.41
N LYS A 202 7.11 3.53 -12.98
CA LYS A 202 7.15 3.93 -14.39
C LYS A 202 8.16 3.06 -15.13
N ALA A 203 7.66 2.16 -15.96
CA ALA A 203 8.48 1.45 -16.92
C ALA A 203 8.88 2.37 -18.09
N ASP A 204 10.09 2.15 -18.60
CA ASP A 204 10.71 2.78 -19.76
C ASP A 204 11.44 1.66 -20.54
N PRO A 205 11.61 1.72 -21.87
CA PRO A 205 12.39 0.71 -22.60
C PRO A 205 13.80 0.45 -22.03
N LYS A 206 14.41 1.44 -21.36
CA LYS A 206 15.75 1.35 -20.76
C LYS A 206 15.76 1.03 -19.26
N GLY A 207 14.61 0.99 -18.58
CA GLY A 207 14.58 0.59 -17.16
C GLY A 207 13.25 0.86 -16.44
N LEU A 208 13.30 0.73 -15.12
CA LEU A 208 12.15 0.91 -14.23
C LEU A 208 12.45 2.00 -13.20
N SER A 209 11.62 3.04 -13.18
CA SER A 209 11.58 4.01 -12.09
C SER A 209 10.62 3.53 -11.01
N LEU A 210 11.11 3.37 -9.78
CA LEU A 210 10.30 3.15 -8.59
C LEU A 210 10.15 4.47 -7.83
N VAL A 211 8.95 4.78 -7.35
CA VAL A 211 8.73 5.80 -6.32
C VAL A 211 8.30 5.10 -5.04
N LEU A 212 9.07 5.31 -3.99
CA LEU A 212 8.97 4.63 -2.71
C LEU A 212 8.71 5.67 -1.61
N ASN A 213 7.95 5.29 -0.58
CA ASN A 213 7.80 6.07 0.65
C ASN A 213 8.53 5.33 1.77
N ILE A 214 9.62 5.90 2.27
CA ILE A 214 10.54 5.25 3.23
C ILE A 214 10.56 5.99 4.56
N GLU A 215 10.78 5.29 5.66
CA GLU A 215 10.95 5.88 6.99
C GLU A 215 12.32 6.58 7.17
N THR A 216 12.39 7.41 8.20
CA THR A 216 13.53 8.30 8.53
C THR A 216 14.86 7.54 8.66
N ASP A 217 14.87 6.34 9.23
CA ASP A 217 16.06 5.53 9.44
C ASP A 217 16.68 5.06 8.12
N SER A 218 15.86 4.55 7.20
CA SER A 218 16.31 4.21 5.83
C SER A 218 16.80 5.43 5.07
N LEU A 219 16.20 6.60 5.27
CA LEU A 219 16.70 7.85 4.70
C LEU A 219 18.05 8.26 5.31
N GLY A 220 18.27 8.01 6.61
CA GLY A 220 19.54 8.21 7.30
C GLY A 220 20.63 7.27 6.79
N TRP A 221 20.32 5.97 6.67
CA TRP A 221 21.21 4.97 6.07
C TRP A 221 21.59 5.36 4.64
N LEU A 222 20.61 5.70 3.80
CA LEU A 222 20.85 6.15 2.43
C LEU A 222 21.72 7.41 2.39
N ARG A 223 21.50 8.39 3.28
CA ARG A 223 22.34 9.59 3.37
C ARG A 223 23.80 9.24 3.70
N GLY A 224 24.03 8.35 4.66
CA GLY A 224 25.36 7.82 4.98
C GLY A 224 26.04 7.15 3.79
N GLN A 225 25.27 6.49 2.93
CA GLN A 225 25.75 5.84 1.69
C GLN A 225 25.69 6.75 0.45
N GLN A 226 25.67 8.08 0.61
CA GLN A 226 25.59 9.06 -0.49
C GLN A 226 24.43 8.81 -1.47
N PHE A 227 23.29 8.36 -0.94
CA PHE A 227 22.08 7.91 -1.63
C PHE A 227 22.32 6.77 -2.65
N ARG A 228 23.35 5.93 -2.47
CA ARG A 228 23.71 4.83 -3.37
C ARG A 228 23.67 3.47 -2.68
N ALA A 229 22.61 2.71 -2.87
CA ALA A 229 22.52 1.32 -2.39
C ALA A 229 23.02 0.33 -3.47
N PHE A 230 23.50 -0.83 -3.06
CA PHE A 230 23.75 -1.97 -3.94
C PHE A 230 22.44 -2.55 -4.46
N PHE A 231 22.43 -2.97 -5.72
CA PHE A 231 21.31 -3.67 -6.35
C PHE A 231 21.80 -4.63 -7.45
N HIS A 232 21.42 -5.90 -7.32
CA HIS A 232 21.90 -7.02 -8.11
C HIS A 232 23.44 -7.12 -8.16
N VAL A 233 24.09 -6.54 -9.18
CA VAL A 233 25.56 -6.53 -9.35
C VAL A 233 26.15 -5.12 -9.50
N GLN A 234 25.38 -4.08 -9.17
CA GLN A 234 25.78 -2.67 -9.30
C GLN A 234 25.35 -1.81 -8.10
N ARG A 235 25.49 -0.48 -8.19
CA ARG A 235 24.88 0.48 -7.25
C ARG A 235 23.92 1.42 -7.98
N VAL A 236 22.68 1.52 -7.49
CA VAL A 236 21.67 2.45 -8.01
C VAL A 236 21.58 3.70 -7.13
N THR A 237 21.24 4.84 -7.72
CA THR A 237 21.16 6.12 -7.01
C THR A 237 19.71 6.48 -6.71
N PHE A 238 19.41 6.67 -5.42
CA PHE A 238 18.15 7.21 -4.91
C PHE A 238 18.16 8.73 -4.99
N LYS A 239 16.99 9.34 -5.17
CA LYS A 239 16.77 10.79 -5.16
C LYS A 239 15.58 11.10 -4.28
N VAL A 240 15.75 11.99 -3.29
CA VAL A 240 14.62 12.52 -2.52
C VAL A 240 13.73 13.34 -3.47
N MET A 241 12.41 13.14 -3.40
CA MET A 241 11.44 13.89 -4.20
C MET A 241 10.63 14.78 -3.27
N GLY A 242 10.84 16.10 -3.38
CA GLY A 242 10.18 17.09 -2.54
C GLY A 242 8.68 17.29 -2.85
N THR A 243 7.96 18.08 -2.05
CA THR A 243 8.39 18.87 -0.87
C THR A 243 7.27 18.91 0.19
N PRO A 244 7.60 19.13 1.48
CA PRO A 244 6.79 19.97 2.36
C PRO A 244 6.95 21.44 1.94
N THR A 245 5.88 22.22 1.93
CA THR A 245 5.92 23.61 1.45
C THR A 245 6.76 24.51 2.36
N ASP A 246 7.74 25.20 1.79
CA ASP A 246 8.21 26.47 2.33
C ASP A 246 8.59 27.40 1.17
N THR A 247 7.65 28.30 0.84
CA THR A 247 7.80 29.33 -0.20
C THR A 247 7.39 30.68 0.35
N ALA A 248 7.84 31.00 1.58
CA ALA A 248 7.85 32.36 2.07
C ALA A 248 8.85 33.19 1.25
N GLY A 249 8.37 34.26 0.61
CA GLY A 249 9.21 35.14 -0.20
C GLY A 249 10.09 36.05 0.65
N GLY A 250 11.28 36.38 0.15
CA GLY A 250 12.23 37.27 0.81
C GLY A 250 13.30 37.72 -0.19
N SER A 251 12.96 38.68 -1.04
CA SER A 251 13.91 39.31 -1.95
C SER A 251 14.83 40.25 -1.19
N ASP A 252 16.12 39.95 -1.17
CA ASP A 252 17.15 40.96 -0.91
C ASP A 252 18.34 40.74 -1.85
N GLN A 253 18.76 41.82 -2.51
CA GLN A 253 19.85 41.82 -3.48
C GLN A 253 20.72 43.04 -3.14
N PRO A 254 21.92 42.85 -2.57
CA PRO A 254 22.71 43.97 -2.11
C PRO A 254 23.14 44.86 -3.28
N ALA A 255 22.80 46.15 -3.19
CA ALA A 255 23.33 47.15 -4.10
C ALA A 255 24.85 47.27 -3.91
N ALA A 256 25.60 47.08 -5.00
CA ALA A 256 27.02 47.41 -5.04
C ALA A 256 27.20 48.95 -5.02
N GLN A 257 28.28 49.39 -4.38
CA GLN A 257 28.82 50.75 -4.48
C GLN A 257 29.83 50.85 -5.63
#